data_AF-A0A1S6QL39-F1
#
_entry.id   AF-A0A1S6QL39-F1
#
_cell.length_a   1.000
_cell.length_b   1.000
_cell.length_c   1.000
_cell.angle_alpha   90.00
_cell.angle_beta   90.00
_cell.angle_gamma   90.00
#
_symmetry.space_group_name_H-M   'P 1'
#
loop_
_entity.id
_entity.type
_entity.pdbx_description
1 polymer ?
#
loop_
_entity_poly.entity_id
_entity_poly.type
_entity_poly.pdbx_seq_one_letter_code
_entity_poly.pdbx_strand_id
1 'polypeptide(L)' 'MAGEIDKYLQNHQISRYQVSKITGINQNTLFYANSKPVGNISLKIVLALSAATGDSPGFVVDKLIEFQKE' A
#
# COMPACT_ATOMS: atom_id res chain seq x y z
N MET A 1 1.36 1.27 -15.69
CA MET A 1 1.67 2.36 -14.74
C MET A 1 1.73 1.75 -13.35
N ALA A 2 2.81 1.98 -12.60
CA ALA A 2 2.89 1.53 -11.21
C ALA A 2 2.06 2.49 -10.36
N GLY A 3 1.03 1.97 -9.69
CA GLY A 3 0.22 2.78 -8.76
C GLY A 3 0.98 3.12 -7.49
N GLU A 4 0.40 3.98 -6.66
CA GLU A 4 1.01 4.61 -5.48
C GLU A 4 1.40 3.58 -4.41
N ILE A 5 0.66 2.48 -4.28
CA ILE A 5 1.02 1.37 -3.39
C ILE A 5 2.31 0.70 -3.86
N ASP A 6 2.53 0.56 -5.18
CA ASP A 6 3.77 -0.04 -5.66
C ASP A 6 4.97 0.87 -5.44
N LYS A 7 4.81 2.18 -5.67
CA LYS A 7 5.84 3.18 -5.34
C LYS A 7 6.20 3.11 -3.85
N TYR A 8 5.18 3.08 -2.98
CA TYR A 8 5.36 2.92 -1.54
C TYR A 8 6.13 1.64 -1.20
N LEU A 9 5.68 0.48 -1.69
CA LEU A 9 6.33 -0.80 -1.40
C LEU A 9 7.77 -0.88 -1.93
N GLN A 10 8.05 -0.26 -3.08
CA GLN A 10 9.40 -0.14 -3.63
C GLN A 10 10.34 0.64 -2.70
N ASN A 11 9.86 1.74 -2.10
CA ASN A 11 10.65 2.51 -1.12
C ASN A 11 11.00 1.70 0.13
N HIS A 12 10.18 0.71 0.48
CA HIS A 12 10.43 -0.22 1.58
C HIS A 12 11.13 -1.52 1.13
N GLN A 13 11.52 -1.63 -0.15
CA GLN A 13 12.16 -2.82 -0.73
C GLN A 13 11.36 -4.10 -0.51
N ILE A 14 10.02 -3.99 -0.42
CA ILE A 14 9.13 -5.13 -0.28
C ILE A 14 8.18 -5.24 -1.47
N SER A 15 7.65 -6.44 -1.67
CA SER A 15 6.69 -6.78 -2.71
C SER A 15 5.30 -6.98 -2.13
N ARG A 16 4.27 -6.86 -2.98
CA ARG A 16 2.90 -7.24 -2.61
C ARG A 16 2.79 -8.67 -2.10
N TYR A 17 3.66 -9.56 -2.60
CA TYR A 17 3.76 -10.94 -2.10
C TYR A 17 4.15 -10.99 -0.63
N GLN A 18 5.15 -10.20 -0.22
CA GLN A 18 5.56 -10.12 1.19
C GLN A 18 4.45 -9.51 2.06
N VAL A 19 3.80 -8.43 1.61
CA VAL A 19 2.62 -7.87 2.30
C VAL A 19 1.54 -8.94 2.48
N SER A 20 1.27 -9.73 1.43
CA SER A 20 0.30 -10.82 1.45
C SER A 20 0.68 -11.90 2.47
N LYS A 21 1.95 -12.28 2.53
CA LYS A 21 2.47 -13.26 3.50
C LYS A 21 2.39 -12.78 4.94
N ILE A 22 2.65 -11.49 5.19
CA ILE A 22 2.64 -10.92 6.53
C ILE A 22 1.21 -10.69 7.04
N THR A 23 0.32 -10.23 6.18
CA THR A 23 -1.00 -9.70 6.58
C THR A 23 -2.18 -10.60 6.23
N GLY A 24 -1.96 -11.62 5.39
CA GLY A 24 -3.01 -12.47 4.83
C GLY A 24 -3.88 -11.80 3.77
N ILE A 25 -3.62 -10.53 3.41
CA ILE A 25 -4.33 -9.86 2.32
C ILE A 25 -3.94 -10.50 0.99
N ASN A 26 -4.90 -10.84 0.14
CA ASN A 26 -4.60 -11.41 -1.17
C ASN A 26 -3.83 -10.39 -2.06
N GLN A 27 -2.81 -10.85 -2.78
CA GLN A 27 -2.07 -10.04 -3.75
C GLN A 27 -2.99 -9.38 -4.81
N ASN A 28 -4.04 -10.07 -5.25
CA ASN A 28 -5.03 -9.50 -6.16
C ASN A 28 -5.78 -8.33 -5.52
N THR A 29 -6.08 -8.41 -4.22
CA THR A 29 -6.71 -7.30 -3.49
C THR A 29 -5.77 -6.10 -3.43
N LEU A 30 -4.47 -6.30 -3.21
CA LEU A 30 -3.47 -5.22 -3.27
C LEU A 30 -3.35 -4.64 -4.68
N PHE A 31 -3.38 -5.49 -5.71
CA PHE A 31 -3.37 -5.08 -7.12
C PHE A 31 -4.58 -4.19 -7.44
N TYR A 32 -5.80 -4.62 -7.09
CA TYR A 32 -7.03 -3.86 -7.30
C TYR A 32 -7.10 -2.60 -6.44
N ALA A 33 -6.50 -2.58 -5.25
CA ALA A 33 -6.39 -1.37 -4.46
C ALA A 33 -5.45 -0.36 -5.12
N ASN A 34 -4.36 -0.84 -5.73
CA ASN A 34 -3.37 -0.01 -6.40
C ASN A 34 -3.85 0.59 -7.74
N SER A 35 -4.97 0.13 -8.27
CA SER A 35 -5.60 0.72 -9.46
C SER A 35 -6.64 1.78 -9.12
N LYS A 36 -6.85 2.10 -7.84
CA LYS A 36 -7.84 3.07 -7.37
C LYS A 36 -7.15 4.34 -6.89
N PRO A 37 -7.83 5.49 -6.98
CA PRO A 37 -7.38 6.70 -6.29
C PRO A 37 -7.21 6.45 -4.79
N VAL A 38 -6.24 7.12 -4.16
CA VAL A 38 -5.91 6.94 -2.73
C VAL A 38 -7.13 7.09 -1.82
N GLY A 39 -8.02 8.05 -2.10
CA GLY A 39 -9.27 8.25 -1.35
C GLY A 39 -10.27 7.09 -1.41
N ASN A 40 -10.10 6.14 -2.34
CA ASN A 40 -10.96 4.97 -2.50
C ASN A 40 -10.31 3.68 -1.98
N ILE A 41 -9.10 3.77 -1.41
CA ILE A 41 -8.42 2.65 -0.75
C ILE A 41 -9.07 2.43 0.62
N SER A 42 -9.40 1.18 0.95
CA SER A 42 -9.98 0.87 2.25
C SER A 42 -8.94 0.95 3.37
N LEU A 43 -9.37 1.36 4.56
CA LEU A 43 -8.50 1.42 5.75
C LEU A 43 -7.80 0.08 6.03
N LYS A 44 -8.43 -1.06 5.70
CA LYS A 44 -7.83 -2.39 5.82
C LYS A 44 -6.53 -2.52 5.02
N ILE A 45 -6.43 -1.92 3.84
CA ILE A 45 -5.22 -1.94 3.01
C ILE A 45 -4.14 -1.07 3.66
N VAL A 46 -4.49 0.11 4.15
CA VAL A 46 -3.56 0.99 4.89
C VAL A 46 -2.97 0.27 6.10
N LEU A 47 -3.82 -0.39 6.90
CA LEU A 47 -3.38 -1.18 8.06
C LEU A 47 -2.49 -2.35 7.66
N ALA A 48 -2.76 -3.00 6.52
CA ALA A 48 -1.92 -4.08 6.02
C ALA A 48 -0.54 -3.57 5.56
N LEU A 49 -0.49 -2.44 4.85
CA LEU A 49 0.76 -1.81 4.46
C LEU A 49 1.58 -1.42 5.70
N SER A 50 0.93 -0.75 6.67
CA SER A 50 1.51 -0.41 7.97
C SER A 50 2.08 -1.63 8.70
N ALA A 51 1.32 -2.73 8.78
CA ALA A 51 1.80 -3.97 9.41
C ALA A 51 2.98 -4.62 8.66
N ALA A 52 3.06 -4.45 7.34
CA ALA A 52 4.13 -5.02 6.52
C ALA A 52 5.41 -4.18 6.51
N THR A 53 5.31 -2.85 6.66
CA THR A 53 6.45 -1.92 6.63
C THR A 53 6.92 -1.50 8.02
N GLY A 54 6.08 -1.64 9.05
CA GLY A 54 6.34 -1.14 10.40
C GLY A 54 5.98 0.34 10.58
N ASP A 55 5.52 1.01 9.53
CA ASP A 55 5.12 2.42 9.61
C ASP A 55 3.76 2.59 10.29
N SER A 56 3.53 3.78 10.85
CA SER A 56 2.18 4.11 11.35
C SER A 56 1.18 4.24 10.19
N PRO A 57 -0.11 3.90 10.39
CA PRO A 57 -1.13 4.04 9.35
C PRO A 57 -1.25 5.48 8.80
N GLY A 58 -1.02 6.49 9.64
CA GLY A 58 -1.02 7.90 9.21
C GLY A 58 0.10 8.18 8.21
N PHE A 59 1.31 7.73 8.50
CA PHE A 59 2.46 7.88 7.61
C PHE A 59 2.23 7.20 6.24
N VAL A 60 1.62 6.00 6.24
CA VAL A 60 1.24 5.32 4.99
C VAL A 60 0.31 6.19 4.16
N VAL A 61 -0.74 6.74 4.77
CA VAL A 61 -1.70 7.62 4.06
C VAL A 61 -1.00 8.87 3.53
N ASP A 62 -0.18 9.52 4.34
CA ASP A 62 0.57 10.72 3.94
C ASP A 62 1.43 10.44 2.71
N LYS A 63 2.17 9.31 2.71
CA LYS A 63 3.02 8.89 1.59
C LYS A 63 2.22 8.55 0.33
N LEU A 64 1.10 7.86 0.46
CA LEU A 64 0.25 7.56 -0.69
C LEU A 64 -0.32 8.86 -1.32
N ILE A 65 -0.72 9.83 -0.50
CA ILE A 65 -1.18 11.15 -0.97
C ILE A 65 -0.05 11.93 -1.65
N GLU A 66 1.18 11.86 -1.12
CA GLU A 66 2.36 12.46 -1.73
C GLU A 66 2.58 11.91 -3.15
N PHE A 67 2.59 10.59 -3.32
CA PHE A 67 2.80 9.94 -4.63
C PHE A 67 1.69 10.14 -5.64
N GLN A 68 0.48 10.49 -5.20
CA GLN A 68 -0.65 10.83 -6.07
C GLN A 68 -0.51 12.24 -6.67
N LYS A 69 0.18 13.15 -5.98
CA LYS A 69 0.40 14.53 -6.43
C LYS A 69 1.58 14.67 -7.40
N GLU A 70 2.44 13.67 -7.45
CA GLU A 70 3.60 13.54 -8.37
C GLU A 70 3.24 12.83 -9.68
#